data_AF-A0A7X6TNR1-F1
#
_entry.id   AF-A0A7X6TNR1-F1
#
_cell.length_a   1.000
_cell.length_b   1.000
_cell.length_c   1.000
_cell.angle_alpha   90.00
_cell.angle_beta   90.00
_cell.angle_gamma   90.00
#
_symmetry.space_group_name_H-M   'P 1'
#
loop_
_entity.id
_entity.type
_entity.pdbx_description
1 polymer ?
#
loop_
_entity_poly.entity_id
_entity_poly.type
_entity_poly.pdbx_seq_one_letter_code
_entity_poly.pdbx_strand_id
1 'polypeptide(L)' 'DAYSCDYEEMERYIKKALVSLEKEGIYGKETTPYLLTKIAELSGGKSLESNIALIINNAQLGAKIACAYFKLQKEGDHDG' A
#
# COMPACT_ATOMS: atom_id res chain seq x y z
N ASP A 1 3.99 10.80 10.98
CA ASP A 1 4.99 10.15 11.86
C ASP A 1 4.43 9.07 12.81
N ALA A 2 3.11 8.96 13.01
CA ALA A 2 2.51 7.94 13.90
C ALA A 2 2.35 6.52 13.30
N TYR A 3 2.54 6.36 11.98
CA TYR A 3 2.31 5.09 11.26
C TYR A 3 3.49 4.69 10.37
N SER A 4 4.68 5.23 10.61
CA SER A 4 5.87 4.88 9.82
C SER A 4 6.50 3.62 10.40
N CYS A 5 6.50 2.52 9.65
CA CYS A 5 7.42 1.43 9.91
C CYS A 5 8.83 1.91 9.55
N ASP A 6 9.81 1.67 10.42
CA ASP A 6 11.20 2.01 10.11
C ASP A 6 11.65 1.27 8.84
N TYR A 7 12.38 1.96 7.96
CA TYR A 7 12.75 1.40 6.66
C TYR A 7 13.60 0.14 6.81
N GLU A 8 14.58 0.14 7.72
CA GLU A 8 15.46 -1.01 7.94
C GLU A 8 14.70 -2.18 8.58
N GLU A 9 13.75 -1.87 9.47
CA GLU A 9 12.87 -2.85 10.07
C GLU A 9 11.97 -3.51 9.01
N MET A 10 11.37 -2.71 8.12
CA MET A 10 10.52 -3.18 7.04
C MET A 10 11.30 -4.06 6.05
N GLU A 11 12.50 -3.61 5.65
CA GLU A 11 13.40 -4.35 4.78
C GLU A 11 13.77 -5.72 5.36
N ARG A 12 13.99 -5.79 6.68
CA ARG A 12 14.21 -7.06 7.39
C ARG A 12 12.99 -7.98 7.33
N TYR A 13 11.78 -7.45 7.49
CA TYR A 13 10.56 -8.27 7.40
C TYR A 13 10.33 -8.81 5.98
N ILE A 14 10.57 -7.99 4.96
CA ILE A 14 10.47 -8.40 3.55
C ILE A 14 11.45 -9.54 3.26
N LYS A 15 12.73 -9.38 3.64
CA LYS A 15 13.76 -10.43 3.47
C LYS A 15 13.39 -11.73 4.16
N LYS A 16 12.88 -11.67 5.39
CA LYS A 16 12.42 -12.87 6.11
C LYS A 16 11.23 -13.53 5.43
N ALA A 17 10.26 -12.74 4.96
CA ALA A 17 9.08 -13.26 4.26
C ALA A 17 9.45 -13.94 2.94
N LEU A 18 10.41 -13.39 2.18
CA LEU A 18 10.93 -14.01 0.96
C LEU A 18 11.61 -15.35 1.23
N VAL A 19 12.44 -15.44 2.28
CA VAL A 19 13.07 -16.70 2.69
C VAL A 19 12.01 -17.74 3.09
N SER A 20 10.94 -17.34 3.79
CA SER A 20 9.85 -18.27 4.16
C SER A 20 9.05 -18.71 2.93
N LEU A 21 8.75 -17.80 2.00
CA LEU A 21 8.07 -18.10 0.73
C LEU A 21 8.83 -19.18 -0.07
N GLU A 22 10.15 -19.03 -0.19
CA GLU A 22 11.01 -20.01 -0.88
C GLU A 22 11.02 -21.37 -0.16
N LYS A 23 11.16 -21.37 1.17
CA LYS A 23 11.16 -22.61 1.97
C LYS A 23 9.86 -23.37 1.90
N GLU A 24 8.74 -22.66 1.82
CA GLU A 24 7.39 -23.23 1.74
C GLU A 24 6.99 -23.56 0.29
N GLY A 25 7.82 -23.21 -0.70
CA GLY A 25 7.58 -23.52 -2.11
C GLY A 25 6.35 -22.80 -2.67
N ILE A 26 6.10 -21.56 -2.26
CA ILE A 26 4.94 -20.77 -2.68
C ILE A 26 5.29 -19.93 -3.91
N TYR A 27 4.52 -20.08 -4.98
CA TYR A 27 4.78 -19.43 -6.26
C TYR A 27 3.51 -18.89 -6.92
N GLY A 28 3.69 -18.02 -7.92
CA GLY A 28 2.61 -17.52 -8.77
C GLY A 28 1.65 -16.61 -8.02
N LYS A 29 0.35 -16.79 -8.24
CA LYS A 29 -0.70 -15.92 -7.68
C LYS A 29 -0.75 -15.90 -6.15
N GLU A 30 -0.20 -16.93 -5.49
CA GLU A 30 -0.18 -17.03 -4.03
C GLU A 30 0.97 -16.24 -3.38
N THR A 31 1.96 -15.79 -4.18
CA THR A 31 3.12 -15.07 -3.66
C THR A 31 2.74 -13.76 -2.97
N THR A 32 1.93 -12.91 -3.61
CA THR A 32 1.57 -11.60 -3.03
C THR A 32 0.70 -11.73 -1.76
N PRO A 33 -0.38 -12.52 -1.73
CA PRO A 33 -1.16 -12.74 -0.52
C PRO A 33 -0.31 -13.31 0.64
N TYR A 34 0.59 -14.25 0.35
CA TYR A 34 1.48 -14.81 1.36
C TYR A 34 2.43 -13.76 1.93
N LEU A 35 3.14 -13.02 1.07
CA LEU A 35 4.12 -12.02 1.52
C LEU A 35 3.46 -10.95 2.38
N LEU A 36 2.29 -10.44 1.98
CA LEU A 36 1.56 -9.44 2.76
C LEU A 36 1.16 -9.97 4.14
N THR A 37 0.65 -11.20 4.20
CA THR A 37 0.29 -11.87 5.46
C THR A 37 1.52 -12.05 6.35
N LYS A 38 2.62 -12.58 5.78
CA LYS A 38 3.83 -12.87 6.54
C LYS A 38 4.49 -11.61 7.09
N ILE A 39 4.48 -10.54 6.30
CA ILE A 39 4.99 -9.23 6.71
C ILE A 39 4.14 -8.63 7.83
N ALA A 40 2.81 -8.77 7.77
CA ALA A 40 1.92 -8.34 8.84
C ALA A 40 2.17 -9.11 10.15
N GLU A 41 2.37 -10.43 10.08
CA GLU A 41 2.75 -11.24 11.25
C GLU A 41 4.09 -10.79 11.84
N LEU A 42 5.12 -10.66 11.01
CA LEU A 42 6.48 -10.31 11.44
C LEU A 42 6.57 -8.91 12.05
N SER A 43 5.74 -7.97 11.59
CA SER A 43 5.66 -6.60 12.11
C SER A 43 4.71 -6.45 13.29
N GLY A 44 4.04 -7.52 13.74
CA GLY A 44 3.02 -7.46 14.78
C GLY A 44 1.80 -6.60 14.40
N GLY A 45 1.47 -6.54 13.11
CA GLY A 45 0.34 -5.77 12.57
C GLY A 45 0.69 -4.35 12.11
N LYS A 46 1.85 -3.79 12.46
CA LYS A 46 2.23 -2.41 12.10
C LYS A 46 2.25 -2.16 10.59
N SER A 47 2.70 -3.13 9.79
CA SER A 47 2.71 -2.98 8.33
C SER A 47 1.30 -2.90 7.75
N LEU A 48 0.34 -3.62 8.36
CA LEU A 48 -1.06 -3.59 7.96
C LEU A 48 -1.69 -2.22 8.28
N GLU A 49 -1.46 -1.70 9.48
CA GLU A 49 -1.91 -0.36 9.88
C GLU A 49 -1.35 0.73 8.95
N SER A 50 -0.05 0.65 8.63
CA SER A 50 0.61 1.55 7.68
C SER A 50 -0.03 1.49 6.29
N ASN A 51 -0.34 0.27 5.81
CA ASN A 51 -0.96 0.06 4.51
C ASN A 51 -2.41 0.60 4.48
N ILE A 52 -3.18 0.44 5.56
CA ILE A 52 -4.53 1.00 5.68
C ILE A 52 -4.47 2.54 5.62
N ALA A 53 -3.57 3.16 6.39
CA ALA A 53 -3.39 4.60 6.37
C ALA A 53 -3.00 5.11 4.97
N LEU A 54 -2.12 4.38 4.26
CA LEU A 54 -1.73 4.67 2.88
C LEU A 54 -2.94 4.60 1.93
N ILE A 55 -3.77 3.56 2.00
CA ILE A 55 -4.95 3.40 1.15
C ILE A 55 -5.94 4.56 1.37
N ILE A 56 -6.18 4.95 2.63
CA ILE A 56 -7.05 6.08 2.96
C ILE A 56 -6.50 7.38 2.35
N ASN A 57 -5.20 7.65 2.51
CA ASN A 57 -4.57 8.83 1.93
C ASN A 57 -4.65 8.82 0.40
N ASN A 58 -4.42 7.68 -0.24
CA ASN A 58 -4.54 7.53 -1.69
C ASN A 58 -5.99 7.78 -2.17
N ALA A 59 -6.99 7.28 -1.44
CA ALA A 59 -8.40 7.51 -1.75
C ALA A 59 -8.77 9.00 -1.62
N GLN A 60 -8.33 9.66 -0.54
CA GLN A 60 -8.56 11.10 -0.35
C GLN A 60 -7.89 11.94 -1.44
N LEU A 61 -6.65 11.62 -1.79
CA LEU A 61 -5.94 12.31 -2.87
C LEU A 61 -6.63 12.08 -4.22
N GLY A 62 -7.01 10.83 -4.53
CA GLY A 62 -7.74 10.48 -5.74
C GLY A 62 -9.05 11.24 -5.86
N ALA A 63 -9.82 11.37 -4.77
CA ALA A 63 -11.05 12.16 -4.75
C ALA A 63 -10.78 13.65 -5.04
N LYS A 64 -9.74 14.24 -4.44
CA LYS A 64 -9.35 15.64 -4.70
C LYS A 64 -8.99 15.85 -6.17
N ILE A 65 -8.22 14.94 -6.75
CA ILE A 65 -7.85 14.96 -8.18
C ILE A 65 -9.09 14.89 -9.05
N ALA A 66 -10.01 13.95 -8.78
CA ALA A 66 -11.24 13.79 -9.55
C ALA A 66 -12.12 15.05 -9.49
N CYS A 67 -12.28 15.67 -8.31
CA CYS A 67 -13.04 16.91 -8.17
C CYS A 67 -12.38 18.09 -8.90
N ALA A 68 -11.06 18.24 -8.81
CA ALA A 68 -10.33 19.29 -9.52
C ALA A 68 -10.44 19.11 -11.04
N TYR A 69 -10.29 17.87 -11.53
CA TYR A 69 -10.47 17.54 -12.94
C TYR A 69 -11.88 17.90 -13.44
N PHE A 70 -12.92 17.55 -12.68
CA PHE A 70 -14.30 17.88 -13.05
C PHE A 70 -14.56 19.39 -13.13
N LYS A 71 -13.98 20.19 -12.22
CA LYS A 71 -14.09 21.66 -12.27
C LYS A 71 -13.44 22.24 -13.52
N LEU A 72 -12.22 21.79 -13.85
CA LEU A 72 -11.51 22.23 -15.05
C LEU A 72 -12.28 21.88 -16.34
N GLN A 73 -12.92 20.71 -16.39
CA GLN A 73 -13.77 20.35 -17.53
C GLN A 73 -14.97 21.29 -17.68
N LYS A 74 -15.63 21.67 -16.58
CA LYS A 74 -16.74 22.63 -16.62
C LYS A 74 -16.34 24.05 -17.01
N GLU A 75 -15.17 24.50 -16.59
CA GLU A 75 -14.65 25.84 -16.93
C GLU A 75 -14.23 25.91 -18.41
N GLY A 76 -13.69 24.81 -18.97
CA GLY A 76 -13.37 24.71 -20.41
C GLY A 76 -14.57 24.61 -21.35
N ASP A 77 -15.75 24.23 -20.86
CA ASP A 77 -17.01 24.16 -21.62
C ASP A 77 -17.76 25.51 -21.70
N HIS A 78 -17.28 26.57 -21.02
CA HIS A 78 -17.93 27.89 -20.97
C HIS A 78 -17.33 28.96 -21.90
N ASP A 79 -16.31 28.63 -22.68
CA ASP A 79 -15.70 29.50 -23.70
C ASP A 79 -16.19 29.19 -25.14
N GLY A 80 -17.40 28.63 -25.29
CA GLY A 80 -18.08 28.36 -26.57
C GLY A 80 -19.27 29.26 -26.84
#